data_AF-A0A2S7U467-F1
#
_entry.id   AF-A0A2S7U467-F1
#
_cell.length_a   1.000
_cell.length_b   1.000
_cell.length_c   1.000
_cell.angle_alpha   90.00
_cell.angle_beta   90.00
_cell.angle_gamma   90.00
#
_symmetry.space_group_name_H-M   'P 1'
#
loop_
_entity.id
_entity.type
_entity.pdbx_description
1 polymer ?
#
loop_
_entity_poly.entity_id
_entity_poly.type
_entity_poly.pdbx_seq_one_letter_code
_entity_poly.pdbx_strand_id
1 'polypeptide(L)'
;MTINQEMRSIEIYYDGSCAMCGRFKNWLEQQEHLIGVEFLSYASEAARERFPDLAKYQPEKAMVVRADTGKIYQGAEATVICLWACREYRGLAMKLRKPLFLPLARKIYPLIASSRYVISRLLTDDSKLKRDLEKQKDQCSDGSCDLK
;
A
#
# COMPACT_ATOMS: atom_id res chain seq x y z
N MET A 1 8.66 -3.21 -8.06
CA MET A 1 9.35 -3.02 -6.76
C MET A 1 9.69 -4.36 -6.11
N THR A 2 10.76 -4.46 -5.32
CA THR A 2 11.05 -5.63 -4.45
C THR A 2 10.89 -5.24 -2.99
N ILE A 3 10.06 -6.00 -2.26
CA ILE A 3 9.85 -5.85 -0.82
C ILE A 3 10.87 -6.76 -0.14
N ASN A 4 11.71 -6.21 0.72
CA ASN A 4 12.69 -6.98 1.48
C ASN A 4 11.96 -7.71 2.62
N GLN A 5 12.06 -9.04 2.68
CA GLN A 5 11.39 -9.83 3.71
C GLN A 5 12.08 -9.79 5.08
N GLU A 6 13.32 -9.28 5.14
CA GLU A 6 14.11 -9.19 6.36
C GLU A 6 13.85 -7.91 7.17
N MET A 7 13.07 -6.96 6.63
CA MET A 7 12.74 -5.72 7.34
C MET A 7 11.98 -6.03 8.62
N ARG A 8 12.48 -5.53 9.76
CA ARG A 8 11.89 -5.73 11.10
C ARG A 8 11.20 -4.49 11.63
N SER A 9 11.52 -3.32 11.09
CA SER A 9 10.79 -2.09 11.37
C SER A 9 10.81 -1.09 10.21
N ILE A 10 9.81 -0.22 10.21
CA ILE A 10 9.69 0.91 9.29
C ILE A 10 9.31 2.19 10.04
N GLU A 11 9.81 3.32 9.54
CA GLU A 11 9.43 4.66 9.93
C GLU A 11 8.66 5.31 8.78
N ILE A 12 7.47 5.82 9.08
CA ILE A 12 6.54 6.42 8.14
C ILE A 12 6.53 7.92 8.37
N TYR A 13 7.05 8.67 7.40
CA TYR A 13 7.07 10.12 7.39
C TYR A 13 5.88 10.64 6.60
N TYR A 14 5.01 11.38 7.30
CA TYR A 14 3.74 11.87 6.76
C TYR A 14 3.57 13.36 7.00
N ASP A 15 2.69 13.98 6.22
CA ASP A 15 2.29 15.37 6.44
C ASP A 15 1.22 15.45 7.54
N GLY A 16 1.58 15.98 8.71
CA GLY A 16 0.68 16.19 9.84
C GLY A 16 -0.40 17.25 9.59
N SER A 17 -0.22 18.12 8.60
CA SER A 17 -1.20 19.14 8.21
C SER A 17 -2.20 18.65 7.15
N CYS A 18 -1.91 17.52 6.50
CA CYS A 18 -2.75 16.94 5.46
C CYS A 18 -3.80 15.99 6.05
N ALA A 19 -5.08 16.37 5.95
CA ALA A 19 -6.20 15.56 6.44
C ALA A 19 -6.24 14.14 5.86
N MET A 20 -5.85 13.98 4.59
CA MET A 20 -5.79 12.68 3.93
C MET A 20 -4.65 11.80 4.49
N CYS A 21 -3.46 12.37 4.71
CA CYS A 21 -2.35 11.67 5.36
C CYS A 21 -2.71 11.28 6.79
N GLY A 22 -3.33 12.18 7.55
CA GLY A 22 -3.82 11.91 8.91
C GLY A 22 -4.84 10.77 8.97
N ARG A 23 -5.83 10.75 8.07
CA ARG A 23 -6.80 9.64 7.99
C ARG A 23 -6.15 8.30 7.71
N PHE A 24 -5.21 8.26 6.77
CA PHE A 24 -4.49 7.03 6.44
C PHE A 24 -3.58 6.56 7.58
N LYS A 25 -2.85 7.48 8.22
CA LYS A 25 -2.07 7.22 9.44
C LYS A 25 -2.96 6.63 10.54
N ASN A 26 -4.08 7.27 10.84
CA ASN A 26 -5.02 6.79 11.85
C ASN A 26 -5.60 5.42 11.47
N TRP A 27 -5.89 5.17 10.20
CA TRP A 27 -6.32 3.86 9.74
C TRP A 27 -5.22 2.80 9.93
N LEU A 28 -3.96 3.10 9.59
CA LEU A 28 -2.81 2.21 9.77
C LEU A 28 -2.58 1.86 11.25
N GLU A 29 -2.66 2.84 12.15
CA GLU A 29 -2.50 2.59 13.60
C GLU A 29 -3.51 1.61 14.18
N GLN A 30 -4.67 1.46 13.53
CA GLN A 30 -5.71 0.51 13.95
C GLN A 30 -5.51 -0.89 13.37
N GLN A 31 -4.49 -1.09 12.53
CA GLN A 31 -4.18 -2.39 11.97
C GLN A 31 -3.19 -3.14 12.86
N GLU A 32 -3.28 -4.47 12.85
CA GLU A 32 -2.24 -5.30 13.46
C GLU A 32 -1.00 -5.31 12.59
N HIS A 33 0.13 -4.88 13.14
CA HIS A 33 1.42 -4.85 12.45
C HIS A 33 2.24 -6.10 12.78
N LEU A 34 2.92 -6.65 11.76
CA LEU A 34 3.84 -7.79 11.92
C LEU A 34 5.29 -7.38 12.12
N ILE A 35 5.58 -6.10 11.94
CA ILE A 35 6.89 -5.49 12.12
C ILE A 35 6.72 -4.20 12.92
N GLY A 36 7.81 -3.65 13.45
CA GLY A 36 7.77 -2.34 14.10
C GLY A 36 7.32 -1.26 13.11
N VAL A 37 6.36 -0.43 13.50
CA VAL A 37 5.88 0.69 12.68
C VAL A 37 5.86 1.93 13.55
N GLU A 38 6.56 2.97 13.10
CA GLU A 38 6.57 4.26 13.76
C GLU A 38 6.13 5.37 12.82
N PHE A 39 5.32 6.30 13.32
CA PHE A 39 4.80 7.41 12.56
C PHE A 39 5.45 8.70 13.03
N LEU A 40 6.11 9.41 12.11
CA LEU A 40 6.67 10.73 12.39
C LEU A 40 6.09 11.74 11.42
N SER A 41 5.62 12.87 11.93
CA SER A 41 5.36 14.03 11.06
C SER A 41 6.69 14.45 10.45
N TYR A 42 6.76 14.64 9.13
CA TYR A 42 8.02 15.05 8.48
C TYR A 42 8.54 16.39 9.00
N ALA A 43 7.65 17.23 9.54
CA ALA A 43 7.97 18.54 10.11
C ALA A 43 8.43 18.47 11.58
N SER A 44 8.39 17.29 12.21
CA SER A 44 8.81 17.12 13.61
C SER A 44 10.34 17.14 13.74
N GLU A 45 10.82 17.61 14.90
CA GLU A 45 12.25 17.58 15.24
C GLU A 45 12.80 16.15 15.25
N ALA A 46 12.05 15.20 15.82
CA ALA A 46 12.39 13.78 15.80
C ALA A 46 12.58 13.23 14.37
N ALA A 47 11.77 13.67 13.39
CA ALA A 47 11.96 13.26 11.99
C ALA A 47 13.27 13.81 11.42
N ARG A 48 13.60 15.08 11.71
CA ARG A 48 14.84 15.74 11.27
C ARG A 48 16.08 15.09 11.88
N GLU A 49 16.04 14.73 13.15
CA GLU A 49 17.15 14.07 13.84
C GLU A 49 17.37 12.65 13.29
N ARG A 50 16.29 11.88 13.15
CA ARG A 50 16.39 10.50 12.70
C ARG A 50 16.72 10.37 11.24
N PHE A 51 16.18 11.24 10.39
CA PHE A 51 16.40 11.21 8.95
C PHE A 51 16.74 12.60 8.41
N PRO A 52 18.00 13.06 8.61
CA PRO A 52 18.45 14.38 8.16
C PRO A 52 18.27 14.63 6.66
N ASP A 53 18.38 13.57 5.86
CA ASP A 53 18.24 13.61 4.40
C ASP A 53 16.79 13.55 3.89
N LEU A 54 15.79 13.51 4.78
CA LEU A 54 14.37 13.36 4.42
C LEU A 54 13.91 14.38 3.38
N ALA A 55 14.39 15.63 3.44
CA ALA A 55 14.02 16.69 2.51
C ALA A 55 14.33 16.37 1.04
N LYS A 56 15.35 15.53 0.76
CA LYS A 56 15.70 15.09 -0.60
C LYS A 56 14.58 14.26 -1.25
N TYR A 57 13.70 13.69 -0.43
CA TYR A 57 12.61 12.80 -0.82
C TYR A 57 11.25 13.51 -0.89
N GLN A 58 11.21 14.84 -0.79
CA GLN A 58 10.01 15.67 -0.98
C GLN A 58 8.78 15.15 -0.18
N PRO A 59 8.90 14.95 1.15
CA PRO A 59 7.82 14.39 1.99
C PRO A 59 6.54 15.23 1.97
N GLU A 60 6.62 16.49 1.58
CA GLU A 60 5.48 17.39 1.35
C GLU A 60 4.64 17.02 0.12
N LYS A 61 5.23 16.29 -0.85
CA LYS A 61 4.53 15.86 -2.07
C LYS A 61 4.01 14.44 -1.97
N ALA A 62 4.71 13.57 -1.25
CA ALA A 62 4.38 12.16 -1.14
C ALA A 62 4.87 11.58 0.19
N MET A 63 4.13 10.60 0.71
CA MET A 63 4.56 9.83 1.88
C MET A 63 5.92 9.17 1.63
N VAL A 64 6.79 9.21 2.64
CA VAL A 64 8.11 8.58 2.62
C VAL A 64 8.15 7.51 3.71
N VAL A 65 8.69 6.35 3.39
CA VAL A 65 8.91 5.26 4.35
C VAL A 65 10.37 4.88 4.33
N ARG A 66 10.98 4.80 5.51
CA ARG A 66 12.34 4.28 5.70
C ARG A 66 12.28 2.96 6.43
N ALA A 67 12.91 1.93 5.88
CA ALA A 67 13.08 0.66 6.56
C ALA A 67 14.37 0.66 7.40
N ASP A 68 14.39 -0.18 8.44
CA ASP A 68 15.59 -0.51 9.23
C ASP A 68 16.79 -0.96 8.39
N THR A 69 16.52 -1.58 7.24
CA THR A 69 17.54 -1.95 6.24
C THR A 69 18.16 -0.76 5.50
N GLY A 70 17.74 0.47 5.79
CA GLY A 70 18.17 1.70 5.13
C GLY A 70 17.46 2.00 3.81
N LYS A 71 16.59 1.10 3.33
CA LYS A 71 15.84 1.29 2.09
C LYS A 71 14.73 2.33 2.27
N ILE A 72 14.59 3.19 1.27
CA ILE A 72 13.61 4.29 1.27
C ILE A 72 12.60 4.06 0.15
N TYR A 73 11.33 4.25 0.48
CA TYR A 73 10.19 4.08 -0.41
C TYR A 73 9.36 5.37 -0.42
N GLN A 74 8.77 5.72 -1.57
CA GLN A 74 8.03 6.96 -1.73
C GLN A 74 6.70 6.76 -2.46
N GLY A 75 5.71 7.59 -2.15
CA GLY A 75 4.42 7.62 -2.83
C GLY A 75 3.73 6.26 -2.84
N ALA A 76 3.47 5.71 -4.02
CA ALA A 76 2.79 4.43 -4.14
C ALA A 76 3.60 3.26 -3.56
N GLU A 77 4.93 3.31 -3.66
CA GLU A 77 5.80 2.28 -3.06
C GLU A 77 5.70 2.30 -1.53
N ALA A 78 5.72 3.50 -0.95
CA ALA A 78 5.50 3.69 0.49
C ALA A 78 4.16 3.11 0.94
N THR A 79 3.07 3.38 0.21
CA THR A 79 1.75 2.81 0.53
C THR A 79 1.76 1.27 0.50
N VAL A 80 2.41 0.66 -0.49
CA VAL A 80 2.52 -0.80 -0.58
C VAL A 80 3.31 -1.37 0.60
N ILE A 81 4.37 -0.69 1.05
CA ILE A 81 5.14 -1.11 2.23
C ILE A 81 4.31 -0.98 3.52
N CYS A 82 3.51 0.08 3.68
CA CYS A 82 2.60 0.19 4.82
C CYS A 82 1.59 -0.96 4.85
N LEU A 83 0.99 -1.31 3.71
CA LEU A 83 0.09 -2.47 3.62
C LEU A 83 0.81 -3.78 3.92
N TRP A 84 2.06 -3.93 3.47
CA TRP A 84 2.87 -5.10 3.77
C TRP A 84 3.20 -5.20 5.26
N ALA A 85 3.38 -4.09 5.97
CA ALA A 85 3.63 -4.11 7.41
C ALA A 85 2.43 -4.65 8.21
N CYS A 86 1.20 -4.49 7.70
CA CYS A 86 -0.02 -4.98 8.34
C CYS A 86 -0.25 -6.49 8.07
N ARG A 87 -0.66 -7.23 9.12
CA ARG A 87 -0.91 -8.69 9.05
C ARG A 87 -1.91 -9.07 7.97
N GLU A 88 -3.06 -8.42 7.96
CA GLU A 88 -4.18 -8.75 7.06
C GLU A 88 -3.93 -8.33 5.60
N TYR A 89 -3.05 -7.34 5.38
CA TYR A 89 -2.87 -6.72 4.06
C TYR A 89 -1.57 -7.13 3.34
N ARG A 90 -0.75 -8.00 3.93
CA ARG A 90 0.45 -8.55 3.26
C ARG A 90 0.16 -9.18 1.90
N GLY A 91 -0.89 -10.01 1.81
CA GLY A 91 -1.29 -10.64 0.56
C GLY A 91 -1.65 -9.61 -0.51
N LEU A 92 -2.37 -8.55 -0.12
CA LEU A 92 -2.71 -7.43 -1.00
C LEU A 92 -1.46 -6.68 -1.47
N ALA A 93 -0.54 -6.37 -0.56
CA ALA A 93 0.70 -5.67 -0.87
C ALA A 93 1.55 -6.44 -1.89
N MET A 94 1.63 -7.77 -1.76
CA MET A 94 2.35 -8.62 -2.71
C MET A 94 1.75 -8.60 -4.12
N LYS A 95 0.41 -8.45 -4.24
CA LYS A 95 -0.27 -8.25 -5.53
C LYS A 95 -0.01 -6.86 -6.11
N LEU A 96 -0.13 -5.82 -5.28
CA LEU A 96 0.05 -4.41 -5.67
C LEU A 96 1.50 -4.03 -5.99
N ARG A 97 2.47 -4.85 -5.58
CA ARG A 97 3.90 -4.68 -5.92
C ARG A 97 4.17 -4.72 -7.44
N LYS A 98 3.27 -5.31 -8.23
CA LYS A 98 3.39 -5.37 -9.70
C LYS A 98 2.98 -4.02 -10.31
N PRO A 99 3.82 -3.40 -11.17
CA PRO A 99 3.65 -2.01 -11.63
C PRO A 99 2.37 -1.72 -12.43
N LEU A 100 1.61 -2.74 -12.82
CA LEU A 100 0.40 -2.60 -13.65
C LEU A 100 -0.80 -1.96 -12.91
N PHE A 101 -0.78 -1.85 -11.57
CA PHE A 101 -1.90 -1.33 -10.77
C PHE A 101 -1.64 0.04 -10.09
N LEU A 102 -0.50 0.67 -10.40
CA LEU A 102 -0.12 1.98 -9.85
C LEU A 102 -1.15 3.12 -10.11
N PRO A 103 -1.86 3.17 -11.27
CA PRO A 103 -2.92 4.15 -11.48
C PRO A 103 -4.16 3.88 -10.63
N LEU A 104 -4.43 2.61 -10.30
CA LEU A 104 -5.58 2.22 -9.49
C LEU A 104 -5.34 2.52 -8.01
N ALA A 105 -4.11 2.33 -7.52
CA ALA A 105 -3.72 2.67 -6.14
C ALA A 105 -3.99 4.14 -5.77
N ARG A 106 -3.81 5.08 -6.72
CA ARG A 106 -4.16 6.50 -6.54
C ARG A 106 -5.66 6.75 -6.33
N LYS A 107 -6.54 5.90 -6.89
CA LYS A 107 -8.01 5.98 -6.72
C LYS A 107 -8.53 5.19 -5.53
N ILE A 108 -7.80 4.18 -5.06
CA ILE A 108 -8.21 3.32 -3.94
C ILE A 108 -7.78 3.92 -2.59
N TYR A 109 -6.83 4.86 -2.53
CA TYR A 109 -6.39 5.48 -1.28
C TYR A 109 -7.54 6.06 -0.41
N PRO A 110 -8.59 6.71 -0.97
CA PRO A 110 -9.77 7.11 -0.19
C PRO A 110 -10.70 5.95 0.21
N LEU A 111 -10.70 4.85 -0.57
CA LEU A 111 -11.55 3.67 -0.36
C LEU A 111 -10.97 2.71 0.69
N ILE A 112 -9.65 2.57 0.77
CA ILE A 112 -8.99 1.80 1.84
C ILE A 112 -9.20 2.49 3.20
N ALA A 113 -9.14 3.82 3.23
CA ALA A 113 -9.38 4.59 4.45
C ALA A 113 -10.84 4.55 4.93
N SER A 114 -11.80 4.16 4.08
CA SER A 114 -13.24 4.20 4.38
C SER A 114 -13.95 2.84 4.35
N SER A 115 -13.29 1.75 3.95
CA SER A 115 -13.99 0.46 3.77
C SER A 115 -13.19 -0.74 4.30
N ARG A 116 -13.30 -0.97 5.62
CA ARG A 116 -12.75 -2.17 6.29
C ARG A 116 -13.37 -3.49 5.80
N TYR A 117 -14.56 -3.49 5.18
CA TYR A 117 -15.29 -4.72 4.86
C TYR A 117 -15.09 -5.23 3.42
N VAL A 118 -14.78 -4.35 2.47
CA VAL A 118 -14.72 -4.71 1.04
C VAL A 118 -13.40 -5.38 0.67
N ILE A 119 -12.29 -5.02 1.34
CA ILE A 119 -10.96 -5.56 1.05
C ILE A 119 -10.83 -7.01 1.55
N SER A 120 -11.45 -7.34 2.69
CA SER A 120 -11.51 -8.71 3.23
C SER A 120 -12.10 -9.70 2.23
N ARG A 121 -13.14 -9.28 1.48
CA ARG A 121 -13.83 -10.11 0.49
C ARG A 121 -13.10 -10.23 -0.85
N LEU A 122 -12.28 -9.23 -1.21
CA LEU A 122 -11.41 -9.27 -2.40
C LEU A 122 -10.14 -10.10 -2.18
N LEU A 123 -9.72 -10.29 -0.93
CA LEU A 123 -8.51 -11.06 -0.61
C LEU A 123 -8.75 -12.57 -0.49
N THR A 124 -9.99 -13.00 -0.28
CA THR A 124 -10.36 -14.42 -0.16
C THR A 124 -10.57 -15.13 -1.50
N ASP A 125 -10.56 -14.42 -2.63
CA ASP A 125 -11.09 -14.94 -3.91
C ASP A 125 -10.05 -15.22 -5.01
N ASP A 126 -8.77 -15.41 -4.67
CA ASP A 126 -7.73 -15.74 -5.68
C ASP A 126 -8.02 -17.04 -6.46
N SER A 127 -8.77 -17.96 -5.85
CA SER A 127 -9.18 -19.21 -6.51
C SER A 127 -10.44 -19.07 -7.37
N LYS A 128 -11.21 -17.99 -7.19
CA LYS A 128 -12.48 -17.74 -7.88
C LYS A 128 -12.25 -16.81 -9.07
N LEU A 129 -11.39 -15.81 -8.92
CA LEU A 129 -10.93 -14.95 -10.03
C LEU A 129 -10.24 -15.78 -11.14
N LYS A 130 -9.41 -16.76 -10.75
CA LYS A 130 -8.80 -17.70 -11.72
C LYS A 130 -9.84 -18.56 -12.44
N ARG A 131 -10.83 -19.10 -11.71
CA ARG A 131 -11.91 -19.90 -12.27
C ARG A 131 -12.82 -19.10 -13.20
N ASP A 132 -13.10 -17.85 -12.88
CA ASP A 132 -13.95 -16.99 -13.71
C ASP A 132 -13.19 -16.50 -14.96
N LEU A 133 -11.87 -16.24 -14.85
CA LEU A 133 -10.99 -15.98 -16.00
C LEU A 133 -10.81 -17.21 -16.91
N GLU A 134 -10.76 -18.41 -16.34
CA GLU A 134 -10.72 -19.67 -17.11
C GLU A 134 -12.07 -19.95 -17.78
N LYS A 135 -13.19 -19.78 -17.08
CA LYS A 135 -14.54 -19.90 -17.66
C LYS A 135 -14.81 -18.89 -18.78
N GLN A 136 -14.27 -17.68 -18.67
CA GLN A 136 -14.43 -16.66 -19.71
C GLN A 136 -13.56 -16.95 -20.95
N LYS A 137 -12.51 -17.78 -20.82
CA LYS A 137 -11.70 -18.23 -21.96
C LYS A 137 -12.34 -19.38 -22.75
N ASP A 138 -13.15 -20.21 -22.09
CA ASP A 138 -13.88 -21.32 -22.73
C ASP A 138 -15.18 -20.88 -23.43
N GLN A 139 -15.66 -19.64 -23.23
CA GLN A 139 -16.90 -19.14 -23.86
C GLN A 139 -16.70 -18.42 -25.20
N CYS A 140 -15.54 -18.54 -25.84
CA CYS A 140 -15.29 -17.99 -27.18
C CYS A 140 -14.61 -19.01 -28.11
N SER A 141 -15.03 -20.27 -28.07
CA SER A 141 -14.62 -21.30 -29.06
C SER A 141 -15.40 -21.26 -30.37
N ASP A 142 -16.40 -20.39 -30.50
CA ASP A 142 -17.44 -20.52 -31.54
C ASP A 142 -17.50 -19.30 -32.49
N GLY A 143 -16.63 -18.30 -32.32
CA GLY A 143 -16.43 -17.26 -33.33
C GLY A 143 -17.54 -16.19 -33.45
N SER A 144 -18.36 -15.95 -32.44
CA SER A 144 -19.18 -14.72 -32.41
C SER A 144 -19.46 -14.25 -30.98
N CYS A 145 -18.97 -13.06 -30.62
CA CYS A 145 -19.50 -12.32 -29.47
C CYS A 145 -19.73 -10.87 -29.91
N ASP A 146 -20.96 -10.58 -30.32
CA ASP A 146 -21.46 -9.22 -30.44
C ASP A 146 -21.60 -8.61 -29.04
N LEU A 147 -20.95 -7.47 -28.83
CA LEU A 147 -21.09 -6.67 -27.62
C LEU A 147 -22.32 -5.78 -27.75
N LYS A 148 -23.30 -5.98 -26.87
CA LYS A 148 -24.26 -4.95 -26.43
C LYS A 148 -24.26 -4.86 -24.92
#